data_AF-A0A838NN32-F1
#
_entry.id   AF-A0A838NN32-F1
#
_cell.length_a   1.000
_cell.length_b   1.000
_cell.length_c   1.000
_cell.angle_alpha   90.00
_cell.angle_beta   90.00
_cell.angle_gamma   90.00
#
_symmetry.space_group_name_H-M   'P 1'
#
loop_
_entity.id
_entity.type
_entity.pdbx_description
1 polymer ?
#
loop_
_entity_poly.entity_id
_entity_poly.type
_entity_poly.pdbx_seq_one_letter_code
_entity_poly.pdbx_strand_id
1 'polypeptide(L)' 'MTELAQYSPDELGAIREAFKEGKMPECPRCRVPMTERPIGGGSFGLGYARKREWLICPRCHRSAIYDIRRGTRN' A
#
# COMPACT_ATOMS: atom_id res chain seq x y z
N MET A 1 -26.11 -2.68 4.06
CA MET A 1 -25.18 -2.10 3.07
C MET A 1 -23.78 -2.51 3.46
N THR A 2 -23.15 -3.40 2.70
CA THR A 2 -21.83 -3.95 3.02
C THR A 2 -20.78 -2.90 2.72
N GLU A 3 -20.41 -2.09 3.71
CA GLU A 3 -19.23 -1.24 3.62
C GLU A 3 -18.01 -2.13 3.47
N LEU A 4 -17.58 -2.36 2.23
CA LEU A 4 -16.37 -3.10 1.96
C LEU A 4 -15.23 -2.39 2.70
N ALA A 5 -14.57 -3.10 3.61
CA ALA A 5 -13.42 -2.59 4.36
C ALA A 5 -12.22 -2.28 3.45
N GLN A 6 -12.23 -2.82 2.23
CA GLN A 6 -11.20 -2.64 1.21
C GLN A 6 -11.49 -1.40 0.35
N TYR A 7 -10.44 -0.79 -0.18
CA TYR A 7 -10.55 0.22 -1.23
C TYR A 7 -11.06 -0.42 -2.53
N SER A 8 -11.81 0.33 -3.33
CA SER A 8 -12.15 -0.10 -4.68
C SER A 8 -10.91 -0.15 -5.59
N PRO A 9 -10.98 -0.86 -6.73
CA PRO A 9 -9.89 -0.87 -7.71
C PRO A 9 -9.48 0.53 -8.18
N ASP A 10 -10.43 1.42 -8.39
CA ASP A 10 -10.19 2.81 -8.78
C ASP A 10 -9.48 3.61 -7.67
N GLU A 11 -9.94 3.44 -6.42
CA GLU A 11 -9.31 4.04 -5.24
C GLU A 11 -7.86 3.56 -5.06
N LEU A 12 -7.62 2.25 -5.23
CA LEU A 12 -6.27 1.67 -5.18
C LEU A 12 -5.38 2.20 -6.31
N GLY A 13 -5.94 2.44 -7.49
CA GLY A 13 -5.26 3.05 -8.63
C GLY A 13 -4.77 4.47 -8.32
N ALA A 14 -5.65 5.32 -7.79
CA ALA A 14 -5.30 6.69 -7.39
C ALA A 14 -4.18 6.73 -6.33
N ILE A 15 -4.29 5.88 -5.29
CA ILE A 15 -3.26 5.76 -4.24
C ILE A 15 -1.94 5.27 -4.85
N ARG A 16 -1.98 4.33 -5.80
CA ARG A 16 -0.77 3.78 -6.46
C ARG A 16 -0.06 4.82 -7.31
N GLU A 17 -0.79 5.61 -8.10
CA GLU A 17 -0.19 6.64 -8.95
C GLU A 17 0.46 7.73 -8.10
N ALA A 18 -0.22 8.21 -7.06
CA ALA A 18 0.36 9.16 -6.11
C ALA A 18 1.62 8.61 -5.40
N PHE A 19 1.61 7.33 -5.02
CA PHE A 19 2.77 6.68 -4.40
C PHE A 19 3.93 6.49 -5.39
N LYS A 20 3.66 6.19 -6.67
CA LYS A 20 4.69 6.10 -7.73
C LYS A 20 5.38 7.43 -8.00
N GLU A 21 4.66 8.55 -7.86
CA GLU A 21 5.24 9.90 -7.96
C GLU A 21 6.19 10.25 -6.79
N GLY A 22 6.36 9.33 -5.82
CA GLY A 22 7.18 9.57 -4.63
C GLY A 22 6.51 10.48 -3.60
N LYS A 23 5.21 10.75 -3.74
CA LYS A 23 4.42 11.52 -2.78
C LYS A 23 3.68 10.56 -1.84
N MET A 24 3.50 10.97 -0.59
CA MET A 24 2.65 10.22 0.35
C MET A 24 1.18 10.36 -0.11
N PRO A 25 0.51 9.27 -0.48
CA PRO A 25 -0.86 9.36 -0.99
C PRO A 25 -1.82 9.73 0.15
N GLU A 26 -2.86 10.47 -0.21
CA GLU A 26 -3.97 10.76 0.68
C GLU A 26 -5.06 9.70 0.52
N CYS A 27 -5.76 9.40 1.61
CA CYS A 27 -6.91 8.50 1.56
C CYS A 27 -8.02 9.14 0.69
N PRO A 28 -8.50 8.50 -0.38
CA PRO A 28 -9.51 9.09 -1.27
C PRO A 28 -10.85 9.35 -0.58
N ARG A 29 -11.13 8.67 0.54
CA ARG A 29 -12.35 8.87 1.35
C ARG A 29 -12.20 9.96 2.39
N CYS A 30 -11.07 9.96 3.09
CA CYS A 30 -10.87 10.83 4.26
C CYS A 30 -10.10 12.11 3.94
N ARG A 31 -9.43 12.17 2.77
CA ARG A 31 -8.51 13.22 2.34
C ARG A 31 -7.47 13.58 3.41
N VAL A 32 -6.91 12.54 4.04
CA VAL A 32 -5.83 12.67 5.03
C VAL A 32 -4.62 11.89 4.51
N PRO A 33 -3.39 12.34 4.81
CA PRO A 33 -2.18 11.61 4.43
C PRO A 33 -2.20 10.21 5.05
N MET A 34 -1.92 9.21 4.22
CA MET A 34 -1.79 7.83 4.69
C MET A 34 -0.45 7.65 5.40
N THR A 35 -0.38 6.67 6.28
CA THR A 35 0.86 6.28 6.96
C THR A 35 1.45 5.08 6.26
N GLU A 36 2.70 5.19 5.82
CA GLU A 36 3.48 4.06 5.34
C GLU A 36 3.96 3.20 6.51
N ARG A 37 3.81 1.88 6.35
CA ARG A 37 4.38 0.88 7.22
C ARG A 37 5.14 -0.08 6.33
N PRO A 38 6.48 -0.12 6.44
CA PRO A 38 7.24 -1.12 5.71
C PRO A 38 6.81 -2.48 6.26
N ILE A 39 6.30 -3.37 5.39
CA ILE A 39 6.16 -4.77 5.76
C ILE A 39 7.55 -5.38 5.60
N GLY A 40 8.29 -5.36 6.71
CA GLY A 40 9.63 -5.93 6.79
C GLY A 40 9.63 -7.37 6.26
N GLY A 41 10.55 -7.64 5.32
CA GLY A 41 10.76 -8.93 4.65
C GLY A 41 11.32 -10.01 5.59
N GLY A 42 10.59 -10.31 6.66
CA GLY A 42 10.93 -11.35 7.62
C GLY A 42 10.27 -12.67 7.27
N SER A 43 10.89 -13.46 6.38
CA SER A 43 10.80 -14.92 6.48
C SER A 43 11.98 -15.58 5.75
N PHE A 44 12.95 -16.05 6.55
CA PHE A 44 13.68 -17.31 6.35
C PHE A 44 14.21 -17.61 4.94
N GLY A 45 15.44 -17.21 4.62
CA GLY A 45 16.31 -17.95 3.68
C GLY A 45 15.85 -18.15 2.22
N LEU A 46 14.71 -17.61 1.81
CA LEU A 46 14.16 -17.76 0.47
C LEU A 46 14.47 -16.50 -0.33
N GLY A 47 15.31 -16.63 -1.37
CA GLY A 47 15.86 -15.54 -2.19
C GLY A 47 14.86 -14.72 -3.04
N TYR A 48 13.58 -14.66 -2.65
CA TYR A 48 12.56 -13.82 -3.28
C TYR A 48 11.93 -12.86 -2.26
N ALA A 49 12.73 -12.09 -1.53
CA ALA A 49 12.21 -11.05 -0.64
C ALA A 49 11.40 -10.02 -1.46
N ARG A 50 10.06 -10.09 -1.38
CA ARG A 50 9.18 -9.06 -1.95
C ARG A 50 9.22 -7.86 -1.01
N LYS A 51 9.63 -6.72 -1.53
CA LYS A 51 9.49 -5.44 -0.82
C LYS A 51 8.05 -4.99 -0.95
N ARG A 52 7.32 -5.01 0.16
CA ARG A 52 5.92 -4.57 0.24
C ARG A 52 5.81 -3.35 1.13
N GLU A 53 5.10 -2.35 0.64
CA GLU A 53 4.69 -1.19 1.42
C GLU A 53 3.24 -1.34 1.81
N TRP A 54 2.94 -1.00 3.04
CA TRP A 54 1.59 -1.01 3.57
C TRP A 54 1.18 0.39 3.95
N LEU A 55 0.24 0.94 3.21
CA LEU A 55 -0.35 2.24 3.47
C LEU A 55 -1.61 2.06 4.30
N ILE A 56 -1.71 2.77 5.43
CA ILE A 56 -2.88 2.73 6.31
C ILE A 56 -3.41 4.15 6.51
N CYS A 57 -4.73 4.33 6.37
CA CYS A 57 -5.37 5.59 6.73
C CYS A 57 -5.62 5.65 8.25
N PRO A 58 -5.15 6.67 8.97
CA PRO A 58 -5.35 6.77 10.42
C PRO A 58 -6.81 7.09 10.82
N ARG A 59 -7.66 7.52 9.88
CA ARG A 59 -9.05 7.94 10.17
C ARG A 59 -10.07 6.82 9.96
N CYS A 60 -9.96 6.09 8.85
CA CYS A 60 -10.88 4.99 8.52
C CYS A 60 -10.25 3.61 8.71
N HIS A 61 -8.97 3.54 9.09
CA HIS A 61 -8.19 2.32 9.27
C HIS A 61 -8.13 1.40 8.04
N ARG A 62 -8.57 1.89 6.88
CA ARG A 62 -8.49 1.19 5.61
C ARG A 62 -7.04 1.14 5.18
N SER A 63 -6.66 -0.01 4.64
CA SER A 63 -5.28 -0.26 4.28
C SER A 63 -5.13 -0.73 2.84
N ALA A 64 -4.01 -0.37 2.23
CA ALA A 64 -3.63 -0.74 0.89
C ALA A 64 -2.19 -1.28 0.95
N ILE A 65 -1.97 -2.45 0.36
CA ILE A 65 -0.65 -3.10 0.33
C ILE A 65 -0.16 -3.12 -1.11
N TYR A 66 1.07 -2.65 -1.33
CA TYR A 66 1.69 -2.56 -2.63
C TYR A 66 3.02 -3.31 -2.64
N ASP A 67 3.22 -4.20 -3.61
CA ASP A 67 4.54 -4.76 -3.90
C ASP A 67 5.36 -3.69 -4.68
N ILE A 68 6.38 -3.08 -4.06
CA ILE A 68 7.18 -2.01 -4.70
C ILE A 68 8.02 -2.57 -5.83
N ARG A 69 8.55 -3.79 -5.68
CA ARG A 69 9.39 -4.46 -6.69
C ARG A 69 9.27 -5.97 -6.56
N ARG A 70 9.01 -6.66 -7.66
CA ARG A 70 9.50 -8.04 -7.82
C ARG A 70 11.00 -7.91 -8.07
N GLY A 71 11.83 -8.38 -7.15
CA GLY A 71 13.22 -8.65 -7.49
C GLY A 71 13.24 -9.77 -8.52
N THR A 72 13.17 -9.45 -9.81
CA THR A 72 13.68 -10.36 -10.83
C THR A 72 15.20 -10.37 -10.64
N ARG A 73 15.72 -11.52 -10.23
CA ARG A 73 17.15 -11.86 -10.29
C ARG A 73 17.74 -11.32 -11.61
N ASN A 74 18.79 -10.51 -11.52
CA ASN A 74 19.77 -10.40 -12.60
C ASN A 74 20.48 -11.74 -12.77
#